data_AF-A0A0D8Y2B6-F1
#
_entry.id   AF-A0A0D8Y2B6-F1
#
_cell.length_a   1.000
_cell.length_b   1.000
_cell.length_c   1.000
_cell.angle_alpha   90.00
_cell.angle_beta   90.00
_cell.angle_gamma   90.00
#
_symmetry.space_group_name_H-M   'P 1'
#
loop_
_entity.id
_entity.type
_entity.pdbx_description
1 polymer ?
#
loop_
_entity_poly.entity_id
_entity_poly.type
_entity_poly.pdbx_seq_one_letter_code
_entity_poly.pdbx_strand_id
1 'polypeptide(L)'
;MLPNDTSTSSLTEHYGSRPKYARLDEELMSLKILPILSKEICDEEVPLIDFYVISFIDKKKFISQFLKCIPSISSDFDHLKRVDKMGRVLVQSATIPLSQTLLDLMKEYEILENEVIVVKVPALKPTTRQQFEWAKRYWPTSFHPDKQLESLLDDTFFSDREKLSIRRWCKKAIEIGSIVVQNDEVLASGSRTDRLLGHCVMNMVQNLAKCDRQDCDYLATGCDVYLRDEPCAMCAMV
;
A
#
# COMPACT_ATOMS: atom_id res chain seq x y z
N MET A 1 66.63 9.52 62.29
CA MET A 1 65.36 9.83 62.99
C MET A 1 64.23 9.31 62.11
N LEU A 2 63.52 8.28 62.57
CA LEU A 2 62.28 7.72 61.99
C LEU A 2 61.10 8.71 62.19
N PRO A 3 59.87 8.45 61.68
CA PRO A 3 59.45 7.96 60.35
C PRO A 3 58.19 8.71 59.83
N ASN A 4 57.70 8.40 58.62
CA ASN A 4 56.27 8.04 58.44
C ASN A 4 55.94 7.44 57.07
N ASP A 5 55.14 6.38 57.14
CA ASP A 5 54.59 5.51 56.10
C ASP A 5 53.53 6.18 55.20
N THR A 6 53.41 5.71 53.95
CA THR A 6 52.19 5.10 53.34
C THR A 6 52.42 4.94 51.82
N SER A 7 52.57 3.72 51.30
CA SER A 7 51.52 2.78 50.83
C SER A 7 50.85 3.16 49.50
N THR A 8 51.28 2.47 48.44
CA THR A 8 50.47 1.81 47.39
C THR A 8 49.07 2.34 47.08
N SER A 9 48.77 2.58 45.80
CA SER A 9 47.88 1.70 45.00
C SER A 9 47.45 2.36 43.69
N SER A 10 47.60 1.58 42.63
CA SER A 10 46.96 1.68 41.32
C SER A 10 45.51 2.16 41.34
N LEU A 11 45.19 3.12 40.46
CA LEU A 11 43.83 3.42 40.03
C LEU A 11 43.61 2.80 38.64
N THR A 12 43.10 1.57 38.65
CA THR A 12 42.35 0.98 37.55
C THR A 12 40.86 1.26 37.75
N GLU A 13 40.20 1.55 36.63
CA GLU A 13 38.76 1.42 36.34
C GLU A 13 37.78 2.44 36.95
N HIS A 14 37.08 3.16 36.06
CA HIS A 14 35.73 2.72 35.68
C HIS A 14 35.28 3.44 34.40
N TYR A 15 35.16 2.68 33.31
CA TYR A 15 34.35 3.07 32.15
C TYR A 15 32.89 3.19 32.60
N GLY A 16 32.41 4.43 32.74
CA GLY A 16 31.01 4.72 33.04
C GLY A 16 30.10 4.19 31.92
N SER A 17 29.09 3.41 32.29
CA SER A 17 28.02 2.97 31.39
C SER A 17 27.42 4.14 30.63
N ARG A 18 27.29 3.99 29.30
CA ARG A 18 26.43 4.87 28.49
C ARG A 18 25.03 4.92 29.12
N PRO A 19 24.40 6.10 29.26
CA PRO A 19 23.08 6.20 29.86
C PRO A 19 22.07 5.38 29.04
N LYS A 20 21.22 4.59 29.73
CA LYS A 20 20.17 3.73 29.13
C LYS A 20 19.28 4.49 28.13
N TYR A 21 19.12 5.80 28.33
CA TYR A 21 18.32 6.69 27.49
C TYR A 21 18.92 6.94 26.10
N ALA A 22 20.26 7.04 25.97
CA ALA A 22 20.90 7.25 24.66
C ALA A 22 20.73 6.05 23.73
N ARG A 23 20.69 4.84 24.30
CA ARG A 23 20.47 3.59 23.56
C ARG A 23 19.02 3.45 23.08
N LEU A 24 18.07 3.87 23.90
CA LEU A 24 16.65 3.92 23.53
C LEU A 24 16.41 4.94 22.40
N ASP A 25 17.08 6.09 22.42
CA ASP A 25 16.96 7.09 21.36
C ASP A 25 17.62 6.63 20.03
N GLU A 26 18.73 5.90 20.08
CA GLU A 26 19.32 5.21 18.92
C GLU A 26 18.39 4.12 18.35
N GLU A 27 17.79 3.28 19.22
CA GLU A 27 16.84 2.24 18.82
C GLU A 27 15.55 2.83 18.22
N LEU A 28 15.08 3.97 18.71
CA LEU A 28 13.90 4.66 18.16
C LEU A 28 14.17 5.30 16.79
N MET A 29 15.37 5.82 16.56
CA MET A 29 15.79 6.31 15.25
C MET A 29 15.95 5.16 14.23
N SER A 30 16.09 3.91 14.71
CA SER A 30 16.11 2.71 13.87
C SER A 30 14.71 2.19 13.48
N LEU A 31 13.63 2.72 14.09
CA LEU A 31 12.27 2.32 13.74
C LEU A 31 11.93 2.68 12.30
N LYS A 32 11.45 1.67 11.57
CA LYS A 32 10.91 1.82 10.21
C LYS A 32 9.42 2.07 10.28
N ILE A 33 8.98 3.09 9.54
CA ILE A 33 7.55 3.38 9.35
C ILE A 33 7.16 2.70 8.06
N LEU A 34 6.24 1.74 8.13
CA LEU A 34 5.79 0.96 6.98
C LEU A 34 4.26 1.03 6.91
N PRO A 35 3.68 1.29 5.73
CA PRO A 35 2.24 1.26 5.56
C PRO A 35 1.74 -0.19 5.61
N ILE A 36 0.57 -0.39 6.21
CA ILE A 36 -0.14 -1.68 6.15
C ILE A 36 -1.05 -1.63 4.93
N LEU A 37 -0.63 -2.29 3.86
CA LEU A 37 -1.35 -2.35 2.58
C LEU A 37 -1.78 -3.79 2.29
N SER A 38 -2.84 -3.95 1.49
CA SER A 38 -3.28 -5.27 1.07
C SER A 38 -2.25 -5.93 0.15
N LYS A 39 -2.23 -7.26 0.13
CA LYS A 39 -1.26 -8.00 -0.68
C LYS A 39 -1.40 -7.66 -2.17
N GLU A 40 -2.64 -7.46 -2.65
CA GLU A 40 -2.95 -7.14 -4.04
C GLU A 40 -2.36 -5.79 -4.48
N ILE A 41 -2.07 -4.89 -3.54
CA ILE A 41 -1.38 -3.62 -3.81
C ILE A 41 0.13 -3.83 -3.84
N CYS A 42 0.65 -4.64 -2.93
CA CYS A 42 2.09 -4.90 -2.79
C CYS A 42 2.65 -5.83 -3.88
N ASP A 43 1.80 -6.64 -4.51
CA ASP A 43 2.21 -7.56 -5.56
C ASP A 43 2.61 -6.78 -6.84
N GLU A 44 3.73 -7.18 -7.47
CA GLU A 44 4.16 -6.64 -8.76
C GLU A 44 3.29 -7.16 -9.93
N GLU A 45 2.75 -8.36 -9.77
CA GLU A 45 2.09 -9.09 -10.84
C GLU A 45 0.58 -9.00 -10.71
N VAL A 46 -0.11 -8.97 -11.86
CA VAL A 46 -1.57 -9.10 -11.89
C VAL A 46 -1.95 -10.39 -12.61
N PRO A 47 -3.06 -11.07 -12.23
CA PRO A 47 -3.47 -12.30 -12.89
C PRO A 47 -3.61 -12.11 -14.41
N LEU A 48 -3.28 -13.16 -15.17
CA LEU A 48 -3.39 -13.16 -16.63
C LEU A 48 -4.58 -13.99 -17.09
N ILE A 49 -5.16 -13.59 -18.22
CA ILE A 49 -6.21 -14.32 -18.90
C ILE A 49 -5.90 -14.41 -20.40
N ASP A 50 -6.35 -15.49 -21.03
CA ASP A 50 -6.17 -15.70 -22.46
C ASP A 50 -7.24 -14.95 -23.26
N PHE A 51 -6.81 -14.26 -24.31
CA PHE A 51 -7.66 -13.48 -25.22
C PHE A 51 -7.34 -13.80 -26.68
N TYR A 52 -8.39 -13.84 -27.50
CA TYR A 52 -8.26 -13.82 -28.94
C TYR A 52 -7.88 -12.42 -29.42
N VAL A 53 -6.85 -12.38 -30.24
CA VAL A 53 -6.29 -11.19 -30.85
C VAL A 53 -6.12 -11.42 -32.35
N ILE A 54 -6.49 -10.43 -33.15
CA ILE A 54 -6.34 -10.47 -34.61
C ILE A 54 -5.16 -9.60 -35.02
N SER A 55 -4.26 -10.15 -35.82
CA SER A 55 -3.07 -9.48 -36.34
C SER A 55 -3.32 -8.90 -37.73
N PHE A 56 -3.42 -7.58 -37.84
CA PHE A 56 -3.54 -6.88 -39.12
C PHE A 56 -2.15 -6.54 -39.69
N ILE A 57 -1.49 -7.53 -40.31
CA ILE A 57 -0.23 -7.34 -41.04
C ILE A 57 -0.57 -6.76 -42.42
N ASP A 58 0.05 -5.64 -42.80
CA ASP A 58 -0.19 -4.89 -44.05
C ASP A 58 -1.62 -4.38 -44.31
N LYS A 59 -2.58 -4.75 -43.47
CA LYS A 59 -4.00 -4.33 -43.48
C LYS A 59 -4.32 -3.25 -42.44
N LYS A 60 -3.31 -2.53 -41.90
CA LYS A 60 -3.48 -1.53 -40.82
C LYS A 60 -4.53 -0.45 -41.09
N LYS A 61 -4.76 -0.11 -42.37
CA LYS A 61 -5.76 0.88 -42.80
C LYS A 61 -7.20 0.45 -42.44
N PHE A 62 -7.45 -0.86 -42.34
CA PHE A 62 -8.77 -1.41 -42.02
C PHE A 62 -9.06 -1.47 -40.52
N ILE A 63 -8.06 -1.30 -39.64
CA ILE A 63 -8.24 -1.39 -38.19
C ILE A 63 -9.33 -0.41 -37.72
N SER A 64 -9.31 0.83 -38.20
CA SER A 64 -10.28 1.85 -37.78
C SER A 64 -11.70 1.53 -38.22
N GLN A 65 -11.88 0.87 -39.36
CA GLN A 65 -13.18 0.42 -39.85
C GLN A 65 -13.65 -0.82 -39.08
N PHE A 66 -12.75 -1.79 -38.90
CA PHE A 66 -12.99 -3.00 -38.14
C PHE A 66 -13.42 -2.68 -36.70
N LEU A 67 -12.73 -1.75 -36.02
CA LEU A 67 -13.07 -1.32 -34.66
C LEU A 67 -14.49 -0.73 -34.51
N LYS A 68 -15.08 -0.20 -35.58
CA LYS A 68 -16.47 0.30 -35.57
C LYS A 68 -17.49 -0.83 -35.60
N CYS A 69 -17.09 -1.99 -36.11
CA CYS A 69 -17.94 -3.16 -36.31
C CYS A 69 -17.77 -4.21 -35.19
N ILE A 70 -16.63 -4.21 -34.47
CA ILE A 70 -16.42 -5.21 -33.43
C ILE A 70 -17.30 -4.99 -32.20
N PRO A 71 -17.72 -6.07 -31.52
CA PRO A 71 -18.40 -5.97 -30.23
C PRO A 71 -17.58 -5.26 -29.15
N SER A 72 -18.28 -4.60 -28.22
CA SER A 72 -17.68 -4.13 -26.97
C SER A 72 -17.18 -5.33 -26.14
N ILE A 73 -16.00 -5.23 -25.54
CA ILE A 73 -15.54 -6.18 -24.52
C ILE A 73 -16.34 -5.90 -23.24
N SER A 74 -16.44 -6.90 -22.36
CA SER A 74 -16.98 -6.71 -21.01
C SER A 74 -16.32 -5.51 -20.32
N SER A 75 -17.11 -4.77 -19.55
CA SER A 75 -16.64 -3.65 -18.72
C SER A 75 -15.52 -4.06 -17.75
N ASP A 76 -15.42 -5.35 -17.40
CA ASP A 76 -14.36 -5.90 -16.57
C ASP A 76 -12.95 -5.74 -17.18
N PHE A 77 -12.87 -5.45 -18.48
CA PHE A 77 -11.62 -5.28 -19.22
C PHE A 77 -11.46 -3.91 -19.88
N ASP A 78 -12.18 -2.88 -19.42
CA ASP A 78 -12.08 -1.51 -19.94
C ASP A 78 -10.69 -0.89 -19.74
N HIS A 79 -9.86 -1.46 -18.85
CA HIS A 79 -8.46 -1.08 -18.70
C HIS A 79 -7.59 -1.55 -19.87
N LEU A 80 -8.00 -2.54 -20.65
CA LEU A 80 -7.22 -3.04 -21.78
C LEU A 80 -7.43 -2.15 -23.02
N LYS A 81 -6.34 -1.71 -23.65
CA LYS A 81 -6.45 -0.98 -24.92
C LYS A 81 -6.86 -1.94 -26.03
N ARG A 82 -7.71 -1.48 -26.95
CA ARG A 82 -8.18 -2.32 -28.06
C ARG A 82 -7.12 -2.69 -29.08
N VAL A 83 -6.12 -1.85 -29.27
CA VAL A 83 -5.09 -2.05 -30.29
C VAL A 83 -3.72 -1.88 -29.64
N ASP A 84 -2.80 -2.79 -29.94
CA ASP A 84 -1.43 -2.68 -29.49
C ASP A 84 -0.52 -1.94 -30.49
N LYS A 85 0.74 -1.74 -30.11
CA LYS A 85 1.75 -1.07 -30.96
C LYS A 85 2.08 -1.82 -32.26
N MET A 86 1.79 -3.12 -32.32
CA MET A 86 2.03 -3.96 -33.50
C MET A 86 0.86 -3.90 -34.49
N GLY A 87 -0.29 -3.33 -34.09
CA GLY A 87 -1.51 -3.31 -34.89
C GLY A 87 -2.38 -4.55 -34.68
N ARG A 88 -2.20 -5.24 -33.55
CA ARG A 88 -3.03 -6.37 -33.16
C ARG A 88 -4.25 -5.88 -32.38
N VAL A 89 -5.43 -6.40 -32.71
CA VAL A 89 -6.72 -5.97 -32.14
C VAL A 89 -7.22 -6.99 -31.12
N LEU A 90 -7.54 -6.52 -29.92
CA LEU A 90 -8.14 -7.32 -28.84
C LEU A 90 -9.64 -7.50 -29.06
N VAL A 91 -10.08 -8.76 -29.15
CA VAL A 91 -11.43 -9.09 -29.63
C VAL A 91 -12.31 -9.70 -28.56
N GLN A 92 -11.95 -10.87 -28.04
CA GLN A 92 -12.79 -11.64 -27.10
C GLN A 92 -11.91 -12.45 -26.15
N SER A 93 -12.41 -12.72 -24.94
CA SER A 93 -11.77 -13.71 -24.05
C SER A 93 -11.74 -15.08 -24.72
N ALA A 94 -10.61 -15.77 -24.60
CA ALA A 94 -10.43 -17.14 -25.10
C ALA A 94 -10.94 -18.20 -24.11
N THR A 95 -11.58 -17.80 -23.02
CA THR A 95 -12.32 -18.69 -22.11
C THR A 95 -13.61 -19.22 -22.73
N ILE A 96 -14.12 -18.55 -23.76
CA ILE A 96 -15.35 -18.89 -24.49
C ILE A 96 -14.99 -18.95 -25.99
N PRO A 97 -15.55 -19.91 -26.77
CA PRO A 97 -15.34 -19.95 -28.22
C PRO A 97 -15.71 -18.64 -28.92
N LEU A 98 -15.09 -18.36 -30.06
CA LEU A 98 -15.40 -17.19 -30.88
C LEU A 98 -16.91 -17.13 -31.17
N SER A 99 -17.51 -15.97 -30.89
CA SER A 99 -18.92 -15.73 -31.20
C SER A 99 -19.16 -15.74 -32.71
N GLN A 100 -20.38 -16.14 -33.12
CA GLN A 100 -20.75 -16.19 -34.53
C GLN A 100 -20.56 -14.82 -35.22
N THR A 101 -20.90 -13.74 -34.53
CA THR A 101 -20.69 -12.35 -35.01
C THR A 101 -19.23 -12.07 -35.36
N LEU A 102 -18.28 -12.55 -34.56
CA LEU A 102 -16.85 -12.38 -34.85
C LEU A 102 -16.42 -13.25 -36.03
N LEU A 103 -16.92 -14.48 -36.13
CA LEU A 103 -16.63 -15.35 -37.27
C LEU A 103 -17.13 -14.75 -38.59
N ASP A 104 -18.29 -14.10 -38.57
CA ASP A 104 -18.84 -13.43 -39.75
C ASP A 104 -18.04 -12.18 -40.13
N LEU A 105 -17.64 -11.36 -39.14
CA LEU A 105 -16.72 -10.24 -39.36
C LEU A 105 -15.35 -10.69 -39.88
N MET A 106 -14.82 -11.82 -39.38
CA MET A 106 -13.58 -12.38 -39.88
C MET A 106 -13.67 -12.74 -41.36
N LYS A 107 -14.80 -13.30 -41.81
CA LYS A 107 -15.04 -13.59 -43.23
C LYS A 107 -15.16 -12.32 -44.06
N GLU A 108 -15.89 -11.30 -43.57
CA GLU A 108 -16.10 -10.03 -44.26
C GLU A 108 -14.79 -9.28 -44.53
N TYR A 109 -13.85 -9.33 -43.57
CA TYR A 109 -12.55 -8.65 -43.66
C TYR A 109 -11.42 -9.57 -44.19
N GLU A 110 -11.76 -10.75 -44.72
CA GLU A 110 -10.81 -11.75 -45.24
C GLU A 110 -9.67 -12.04 -44.23
N ILE A 111 -10.04 -12.22 -42.96
CA ILE A 111 -9.13 -12.54 -41.86
C ILE A 111 -8.86 -14.04 -41.88
N LEU A 112 -7.60 -14.41 -42.02
CA LEU A 112 -7.16 -15.80 -42.07
C LEU A 112 -7.07 -16.40 -40.66
N GLU A 113 -7.20 -17.72 -40.56
CA GLU A 113 -7.11 -18.41 -39.25
C GLU A 113 -5.76 -18.19 -38.56
N ASN A 114 -4.67 -18.10 -39.32
CA ASN A 114 -3.33 -17.82 -38.80
C ASN A 114 -3.12 -16.36 -38.38
N GLU A 115 -4.03 -15.44 -38.74
CA GLU A 115 -4.05 -14.06 -38.25
C GLU A 115 -4.74 -13.95 -36.87
N VAL A 116 -5.42 -15.02 -36.43
CA VAL A 116 -6.02 -15.10 -35.09
C VAL A 116 -5.08 -15.85 -34.14
N ILE A 117 -4.68 -15.17 -33.08
CA ILE A 117 -3.78 -15.73 -32.08
C ILE A 117 -4.37 -15.57 -30.69
N VAL A 118 -4.03 -16.51 -29.81
CA VAL A 118 -4.33 -16.40 -28.38
C VAL A 118 -3.12 -15.77 -27.69
N VAL A 119 -3.35 -14.72 -26.93
CA VAL A 119 -2.30 -14.06 -26.13
C VAL A 119 -2.75 -13.91 -24.68
N LYS A 120 -1.78 -13.80 -23.78
CA LYS A 120 -2.04 -13.46 -22.37
C LYS A 120 -2.17 -11.96 -22.21
N VAL A 121 -3.21 -11.53 -21.50
CA VAL A 121 -3.46 -10.12 -21.15
C VAL A 121 -3.74 -9.99 -19.65
N PRO A 122 -3.51 -8.81 -19.03
CA PRO A 122 -3.85 -8.54 -17.64
C PRO A 122 -5.35 -8.69 -17.38
N ALA A 123 -5.73 -9.63 -16.52
CA ALA A 123 -7.12 -9.89 -16.15
C ALA A 123 -7.69 -8.79 -15.25
N LEU A 124 -6.84 -8.16 -14.43
CA LEU A 124 -7.19 -7.06 -13.54
C LEU A 124 -6.53 -5.76 -13.97
N LYS A 125 -7.19 -4.65 -13.65
CA LYS A 125 -6.63 -3.30 -13.82
C LYS A 125 -5.45 -3.12 -12.85
N PRO A 126 -4.25 -2.74 -13.34
CA PRO A 126 -3.14 -2.37 -12.48
C PRO A 126 -3.49 -1.21 -11.55
N THR A 127 -3.23 -1.36 -10.25
CA THR A 127 -3.46 -0.32 -9.24
C THR A 127 -2.21 0.50 -8.95
N THR A 128 -1.02 -0.10 -9.14
CA THR A 128 0.27 0.55 -8.94
C THR A 128 1.05 0.70 -10.24
N ARG A 129 2.03 1.61 -10.24
CA ARG A 129 2.93 1.82 -11.38
C ARG A 129 3.77 0.59 -11.67
N GLN A 130 4.20 -0.12 -10.63
CA GLN A 130 4.95 -1.36 -10.76
C GLN A 130 4.11 -2.41 -11.51
N GLN A 131 2.86 -2.60 -11.10
CA GLN A 131 1.92 -3.49 -11.80
C GLN A 131 1.65 -3.02 -13.23
N PHE A 132 1.55 -1.71 -13.46
CA PHE A 132 1.32 -1.17 -14.80
C PHE A 132 2.48 -1.50 -15.74
N GLU A 133 3.73 -1.27 -15.31
CA GLU A 133 4.91 -1.59 -16.12
C GLU A 133 5.05 -3.11 -16.33
N TRP A 134 4.72 -3.92 -15.33
CA TRP A 134 4.64 -5.37 -15.48
C TRP A 134 3.59 -5.77 -16.54
N ALA A 135 2.37 -5.24 -16.42
CA ALA A 135 1.22 -5.55 -17.27
C ALA A 135 1.43 -5.17 -18.73
N LYS A 136 2.11 -4.04 -18.97
CA LYS A 136 2.44 -3.52 -20.30
C LYS A 136 3.34 -4.45 -21.11
N ARG A 137 4.05 -5.38 -20.47
CA ARG A 137 4.82 -6.44 -21.15
C ARG A 137 3.91 -7.46 -21.85
N TYR A 138 2.69 -7.64 -21.35
CA TYR A 138 1.70 -8.59 -21.89
C TYR A 138 0.73 -7.90 -22.84
N TRP A 139 0.10 -6.80 -22.40
CA TRP A 139 -0.82 -6.04 -23.22
C TRP A 139 -0.88 -4.57 -22.79
N PRO A 140 -1.06 -3.61 -23.72
CA PRO A 140 -1.20 -2.21 -23.34
C PRO A 140 -2.46 -1.96 -22.52
N THR A 141 -2.30 -1.31 -21.36
CA THR A 141 -3.40 -0.96 -20.46
C THR A 141 -3.52 0.57 -20.28
N SER A 142 -4.68 1.03 -19.84
CA SER A 142 -4.87 2.38 -19.31
C SER A 142 -4.54 2.39 -17.81
N PHE A 143 -3.78 3.39 -17.40
CA PHE A 143 -3.35 3.54 -16.01
C PHE A 143 -3.32 5.02 -15.64
N HIS A 144 -3.90 5.31 -14.48
CA HIS A 144 -3.92 6.63 -13.87
C HIS A 144 -3.40 6.41 -12.45
N PRO A 145 -2.14 6.80 -12.16
CA PRO A 145 -1.55 6.56 -10.86
C PRO A 145 -2.32 7.26 -9.75
N ASP A 146 -2.60 6.52 -8.68
CA ASP A 146 -3.07 7.11 -7.43
C ASP A 146 -1.87 7.69 -6.68
N LYS A 147 -1.80 9.03 -6.63
CA LYS A 147 -0.64 9.73 -6.05
C LYS A 147 -0.40 9.37 -4.59
N GLN A 148 -1.46 9.13 -3.80
CA GLN A 148 -1.32 8.79 -2.39
C GLN A 148 -0.85 7.34 -2.24
N LEU A 149 -1.39 6.43 -3.05
CA LEU A 149 -0.94 5.04 -3.03
C LEU A 149 0.53 4.90 -3.43
N GLU A 150 0.94 5.60 -4.49
CA GLU A 150 2.33 5.60 -4.95
C GLU A 150 3.26 6.17 -3.87
N SER A 151 2.86 7.25 -3.19
CA SER A 151 3.69 7.84 -2.13
C SER A 151 3.79 6.96 -0.88
N LEU A 152 2.78 6.11 -0.62
CA LEU A 152 2.87 5.09 0.44
C LEU A 152 3.90 4.01 0.08
N LEU A 153 3.93 3.58 -1.19
CA LEU A 153 4.82 2.52 -1.66
C LEU A 153 6.28 2.96 -1.78
N ASP A 154 6.55 4.23 -2.08
CA ASP A 154 7.92 4.77 -2.25
C ASP A 154 8.50 5.45 -0.99
N ASP A 155 7.82 5.35 0.16
CA ASP A 155 8.18 5.95 1.45
C ASP A 155 8.24 7.51 1.43
N THR A 156 7.56 8.16 0.49
CA THR A 156 7.46 9.63 0.42
C THR A 156 6.16 10.20 0.99
N PHE A 157 5.23 9.35 1.47
CA PHE A 157 3.94 9.79 2.02
C PHE A 157 4.11 10.76 3.21
N PHE A 158 5.04 10.46 4.11
CA PHE A 158 5.37 11.30 5.25
C PHE A 158 6.65 12.09 5.01
N SER A 159 6.63 13.38 5.34
CA SER A 159 7.82 14.21 5.46
C SER A 159 8.71 13.77 6.63
N ASP A 160 9.99 14.17 6.62
CA ASP A 160 10.90 13.87 7.72
C ASP A 160 10.41 14.39 9.08
N ARG A 161 9.73 15.56 9.07
CA ARG A 161 9.13 16.14 10.27
C ARG A 161 7.99 15.27 10.82
N GLU A 162 7.13 14.77 9.95
CA GLU A 162 6.05 13.85 10.34
C GLU A 162 6.62 12.53 10.82
N LYS A 163 7.62 11.96 10.14
CA LYS A 163 8.32 10.74 10.59
C LYS A 163 8.94 10.91 11.98
N LEU A 164 9.48 12.09 12.31
CA LEU A 164 9.97 12.39 13.66
C LEU A 164 8.85 12.48 14.69
N SER A 165 7.73 13.13 14.36
CA SER A 165 6.55 13.20 15.25
C SER A 165 5.98 11.80 15.50
N ILE A 166 5.82 10.98 14.46
CA ILE A 166 5.38 9.59 14.55
C ILE A 166 6.28 8.81 15.51
N ARG A 167 7.61 8.86 15.36
CA ARG A 167 8.55 8.17 16.26
C ARG A 167 8.41 8.62 17.72
N ARG A 168 8.26 9.92 17.95
CA ARG A 168 8.04 10.48 19.29
C ARG A 168 6.76 9.93 19.92
N TRP A 169 5.67 9.90 19.18
CA TRP A 169 4.39 9.40 19.68
C TRP A 169 4.37 7.88 19.84
N CYS A 170 4.98 7.13 18.91
CA CYS A 170 5.21 5.70 19.07
C CYS A 170 5.99 5.37 20.36
N LYS A 171 7.04 6.13 20.70
CA LYS A 171 7.76 5.96 21.97
C LYS A 171 6.82 6.06 23.16
N LYS A 172 6.00 7.11 23.19
CA LYS A 172 5.04 7.34 24.28
C LYS A 172 3.95 6.28 24.31
N ALA A 173 3.50 5.80 23.15
CA ALA A 173 2.55 4.70 23.06
C ALA A 173 3.13 3.39 23.59
N ILE A 174 4.41 3.09 23.34
CA ILE A 174 5.09 1.90 23.89
C ILE A 174 5.11 1.92 25.42
N GLU A 175 5.35 3.08 26.02
CA GLU A 175 5.37 3.25 27.47
C GLU A 175 3.97 3.12 28.10
N ILE A 176 2.94 3.66 27.47
CA ILE A 176 1.59 3.79 28.06
C ILE A 176 0.63 2.67 27.62
N GLY A 177 0.68 2.26 26.36
CA GLY A 177 -0.22 1.31 25.71
C GLY A 177 -0.88 1.88 24.46
N SER A 178 -1.65 2.96 24.61
CA SER A 178 -2.29 3.67 23.49
C SER A 178 -2.43 5.16 23.79
N ILE A 179 -2.26 5.99 22.77
CA ILE A 179 -2.44 7.44 22.85
C ILE A 179 -3.21 7.95 21.63
N VAL A 180 -4.03 8.98 21.84
CA VAL A 180 -4.66 9.75 20.77
C VAL A 180 -4.11 11.17 20.79
N VAL A 181 -3.73 11.66 19.62
CA VAL A 181 -3.03 12.93 19.41
C VAL A 181 -3.80 13.75 18.37
N GLN A 182 -3.89 15.05 18.60
CA GLN A 182 -4.41 16.01 17.63
C GLN A 182 -3.55 17.28 17.72
N ASN A 183 -3.17 17.87 16.59
CA ASN A 183 -2.35 19.08 16.54
C ASN A 183 -1.03 19.00 17.36
N ASP A 184 -0.38 17.83 17.37
CA ASP A 184 0.84 17.53 18.15
C ASP A 184 0.65 17.63 19.68
N GLU A 185 -0.59 17.49 20.16
CA GLU A 185 -0.94 17.42 21.58
C GLU A 185 -1.68 16.13 21.92
N VAL A 186 -1.40 15.57 23.11
CA VAL A 186 -2.09 14.36 23.57
C VAL A 186 -3.47 14.76 24.10
N LEU A 187 -4.52 14.23 23.47
CA LEU A 187 -5.88 14.42 23.95
C LEU A 187 -6.21 13.44 25.07
N ALA A 188 -5.88 12.16 24.88
CA ALA A 188 -6.13 11.10 25.83
C ALA A 188 -5.16 9.94 25.66
N SER A 189 -5.10 9.09 26.66
CA SER A 189 -4.30 7.86 26.63
C SER A 189 -5.03 6.72 27.34
N GLY A 190 -4.61 5.50 27.07
CA GLY A 190 -5.19 4.29 27.65
C GLY A 190 -4.14 3.23 27.88
N SER A 191 -4.29 2.52 28.98
CA SER A 191 -3.46 1.38 29.37
C SER A 191 -4.34 0.17 29.63
N ARG A 192 -3.77 -1.02 29.55
CA ARG A 192 -4.49 -2.27 29.82
C ARG A 192 -4.87 -2.35 31.30
N THR A 193 -6.09 -2.75 31.60
CA THR A 193 -6.55 -3.09 32.95
C THR A 193 -6.82 -4.59 33.08
N ASP A 194 -7.11 -5.03 34.30
CA ASP A 194 -7.45 -6.41 34.65
C ASP A 194 -8.84 -6.85 34.14
N ARG A 195 -9.67 -5.90 33.72
CA ARG A 195 -11.00 -6.16 33.16
C ARG A 195 -10.89 -6.81 31.78
N LEU A 196 -11.80 -7.75 31.49
CA LEU A 196 -11.86 -8.45 30.19
C LEU A 196 -11.93 -7.50 28.98
N LEU A 197 -12.69 -6.39 29.10
CA LEU A 197 -12.80 -5.36 28.06
C LEU A 197 -11.88 -4.15 28.32
N GLY A 198 -10.98 -4.27 29.30
CA GLY A 198 -10.04 -3.25 29.74
C GLY A 198 -8.85 -3.06 28.80
N HIS A 199 -9.06 -3.15 27.48
CA HIS A 199 -8.00 -2.99 26.50
C HIS A 199 -7.53 -1.53 26.44
N CYS A 200 -6.26 -1.30 26.09
CA CYS A 200 -5.67 0.04 26.01
C CYS A 200 -6.54 0.98 25.17
N VAL A 201 -6.96 0.55 23.97
CA VAL A 201 -7.79 1.33 23.05
C VAL A 201 -9.16 1.68 23.65
N MET A 202 -9.83 0.71 24.29
CA MET A 202 -11.15 0.95 24.91
C MET A 202 -11.06 2.01 26.01
N ASN A 203 -10.04 1.90 26.86
CA ASN A 203 -9.81 2.87 27.92
C ASN A 203 -9.42 4.24 27.36
N MET A 204 -8.62 4.28 26.30
CA MET A 204 -8.25 5.53 25.60
C MET A 204 -9.49 6.25 25.04
N VAL A 205 -10.40 5.53 24.37
CA VAL A 205 -11.63 6.10 23.81
C VAL A 205 -12.55 6.61 24.93
N GLN A 206 -12.70 5.87 26.03
CA GLN A 206 -13.47 6.32 27.20
C GLN A 206 -12.88 7.58 27.84
N ASN A 207 -11.55 7.69 27.86
CA ASN A 207 -10.88 8.88 28.36
C ASN A 207 -11.04 10.06 27.41
N LEU A 208 -10.94 9.82 26.09
CA LEU A 208 -11.18 10.83 25.06
C LEU A 208 -12.59 11.41 25.15
N ALA A 209 -13.60 10.58 25.39
CA ALA A 209 -14.99 11.00 25.55
C ALA A 209 -15.23 11.89 26.79
N LYS A 210 -14.30 11.90 27.75
CA LYS A 210 -14.36 12.75 28.95
C LYS A 210 -13.48 14.00 28.82
N CYS A 211 -12.69 14.12 27.76
CA CYS A 211 -11.88 15.30 27.54
C CYS A 211 -12.75 16.44 27.03
N ASP A 212 -12.59 17.62 27.65
CA ASP A 212 -13.22 18.84 27.16
C ASP A 212 -12.63 19.20 25.80
N ARG A 213 -13.48 19.26 24.78
CA ARG A 213 -13.12 19.47 23.38
C ARG A 213 -13.96 20.60 22.78
N GLN A 214 -13.51 21.17 21.67
CA GLN A 214 -14.25 22.26 21.02
C GLN A 214 -15.59 21.75 20.50
N ASP A 215 -16.62 22.61 20.41
CA ASP A 215 -17.97 22.20 19.96
C ASP A 215 -18.00 21.61 18.53
N CYS A 216 -16.96 21.87 17.72
CA CYS A 216 -16.81 21.30 16.38
C CYS A 216 -16.10 19.94 16.35
N ASP A 217 -15.56 19.47 17.49
CA ASP A 217 -14.91 18.17 17.59
C ASP A 217 -15.96 17.05 17.68
N TYR A 218 -15.88 16.12 16.74
CA TYR A 218 -16.75 14.94 16.72
C TYR A 218 -15.95 13.66 16.85
N LEU A 219 -16.17 12.92 17.94
CA LEU A 219 -15.48 11.66 18.25
C LEU A 219 -13.95 11.82 18.15
N ALA A 220 -13.27 10.95 17.39
CA ALA A 220 -11.84 11.03 17.12
C ALA A 220 -11.53 11.55 15.70
N THR A 221 -12.44 12.32 15.09
CA THR A 221 -12.25 12.84 13.73
C THR A 221 -11.01 13.73 13.66
N GLY A 222 -10.14 13.48 12.68
CA GLY A 222 -8.89 14.23 12.48
C GLY A 222 -7.84 14.01 13.58
N CYS A 223 -7.97 12.95 14.37
CA CYS A 223 -6.98 12.57 15.37
C CYS A 223 -6.11 11.40 14.86
N ASP A 224 -4.85 11.38 15.28
CA ASP A 224 -3.94 10.27 15.06
C ASP A 224 -3.90 9.38 16.31
N VAL A 225 -3.95 8.06 16.11
CA VAL A 225 -3.89 7.08 17.19
C VAL A 225 -2.61 6.27 17.08
N TYR A 226 -1.86 6.21 18.18
CA TYR A 226 -0.63 5.43 18.28
C TYR A 226 -0.83 4.32 19.31
N LEU A 227 -0.56 3.09 18.90
CA LEU A 227 -0.73 1.88 19.68
C LEU A 227 0.62 1.19 19.87
N ARG A 228 0.82 0.57 21.03
CA ARG A 228 1.99 -0.28 21.27
C ARG A 228 1.91 -1.59 20.48
N ASP A 229 0.73 -2.20 20.50
CA ASP A 229 0.47 -3.52 19.92
C ASP A 229 -0.66 -3.41 18.89
N GLU A 230 -0.67 -4.32 17.91
CA GLU A 230 -1.74 -4.41 16.91
C GLU A 230 -3.10 -4.62 17.60
N PRO A 231 -4.14 -3.83 17.25
CA PRO A 231 -5.44 -3.93 17.90
C PRO A 231 -6.14 -5.24 17.53
N CYS A 232 -6.87 -5.83 18.49
CA CYS A 232 -7.77 -6.93 18.18
C CYS A 232 -9.00 -6.44 17.39
N ALA A 233 -9.79 -7.36 16.83
CA ALA A 233 -10.98 -7.05 16.04
C ALA A 233 -11.95 -6.05 16.74
N MET A 234 -12.12 -6.17 18.06
CA MET A 234 -12.94 -5.23 18.83
C MET A 234 -12.32 -3.82 18.87
N CYS A 235 -11.02 -3.72 19.11
CA CYS A 235 -10.32 -2.43 19.21
C CYS A 235 -10.09 -1.75 17.86
N ALA A 236 -10.03 -2.53 16.77
CA ALA A 236 -9.88 -2.00 15.41
C ALA A 236 -11.20 -1.41 14.87
N MET A 237 -12.34 -1.79 15.44
CA MET A 237 -13.68 -1.42 14.99
C MET A 237 -14.38 -0.39 15.89
N VAL A 238 -13.72 0.07 16.96
CA VAL A 238 -14.31 0.98 17.96
C VAL A 238 -14.19 2.45 17.57
#